data_AF-A0A2H0LU92-F1
#
_entry.id   AF-A0A2H0LU92-F1
#
_cell.length_a   1.000
_cell.length_b   1.000
_cell.length_c   1.000
_cell.angle_alpha   90.00
_cell.angle_beta   90.00
_cell.angle_gamma   90.00
#
_symmetry.space_group_name_H-M   'P 1'
#
loop_
_entity.id
_entity.type
_entity.pdbx_description
1 polymer ?
#
loop_
_entity_poly.entity_id
_entity_poly.type
_entity_poly.pdbx_seq_one_letter_code
_entity_poly.pdbx_strand_id
1 'polypeptide(L)'
;MKNNLYNFTDKSGSFISFSAHRIKSLYLPLCNEILMSSITADLHGDIKSGQNSFLMEPASRADLSLSKSSRNFWVYVNKDQVWSAAGVSKNI
;
A
#
# COMPACT_ATOMS: atom_id res chain seq x y z
N MET A 1 -1.78 -4.20 27.57
CA MET A 1 -2.40 -3.14 26.73
C MET A 1 -2.97 -3.81 25.48
N LYS A 2 -4.23 -3.57 25.13
CA LYS A 2 -4.80 -4.10 23.87
C LYS A 2 -4.05 -3.46 22.71
N ASN A 3 -3.32 -4.26 21.94
CA ASN A 3 -2.65 -3.80 20.72
C ASN A 3 -3.71 -3.75 19.60
N ASN A 4 -4.47 -2.67 19.55
CA ASN A 4 -5.45 -2.48 18.48
C ASN A 4 -4.74 -2.21 17.16
N LEU A 5 -5.21 -2.86 16.08
CA LEU A 5 -4.67 -2.65 14.73
C LEU A 5 -4.90 -1.20 14.25
N TYR A 6 -6.05 -0.61 14.59
CA TYR A 6 -6.44 0.74 14.23
C TYR A 6 -7.22 1.40 15.37
N ASN A 7 -7.33 2.73 15.33
CA ASN A 7 -8.23 3.51 16.18
C ASN A 7 -9.04 4.49 15.31
N PHE A 8 -10.34 4.61 15.57
CA PHE A 8 -11.16 5.64 14.93
C PHE A 8 -10.76 7.04 15.44
N THR A 9 -10.70 8.00 14.52
CA THR A 9 -10.33 9.40 14.80
C THR A 9 -11.55 10.30 14.90
N ASP A 10 -12.70 9.85 14.38
CA ASP A 10 -13.96 10.58 14.37
C ASP A 10 -15.17 9.64 14.40
N LYS A 11 -16.38 10.21 14.31
CA LYS A 11 -17.65 9.48 14.20
C LYS A 11 -18.06 9.16 12.76
N SER A 12 -17.28 9.61 11.77
CA SER A 12 -17.51 9.39 10.35
C SER A 12 -16.83 8.12 9.83
N GLY A 13 -16.13 7.40 10.70
CA GLY A 13 -15.45 6.15 10.38
C GLY A 13 -14.01 6.32 9.91
N SER A 14 -13.43 7.52 10.00
CA SER A 14 -12.00 7.73 9.74
C SER A 14 -11.16 7.02 10.79
N PHE A 15 -10.04 6.44 10.41
CA PHE A 15 -9.18 5.69 11.33
C PHE A 15 -7.69 5.86 11.02
N ILE A 16 -6.87 5.61 12.03
CA ILE A 16 -5.41 5.57 11.92
C ILE A 16 -4.86 4.23 12.40
N SER A 17 -3.82 3.73 11.73
CA SER A 17 -3.05 2.56 12.14
C SER A 17 -1.56 2.86 12.18
N PHE A 18 -0.97 2.76 13.37
CA PHE A 18 0.49 2.85 13.56
C PHE A 18 1.20 1.51 13.33
N SER A 19 0.45 0.48 12.94
CA SER A 19 0.92 -0.91 12.85
C SER A 19 0.75 -1.53 11.46
N ALA A 20 0.03 -0.85 10.55
CA ALA A 20 -0.31 -1.40 9.24
C ALA A 20 0.93 -1.82 8.43
N HIS A 21 2.01 -1.05 8.46
CA HIS A 21 3.27 -1.36 7.77
C HIS A 21 3.92 -2.69 8.22
N ARG A 22 3.55 -3.21 9.41
CA ARG A 22 4.06 -4.50 9.93
C ARG A 22 3.30 -5.71 9.38
N ILE A 23 2.18 -5.50 8.69
CA ILE A 23 1.34 -6.57 8.14
C ILE A 23 1.31 -6.44 6.62
N LYS A 24 2.26 -7.07 5.93
CA LYS A 24 2.40 -6.97 4.47
C LYS A 24 1.16 -7.40 3.68
N SER A 25 0.34 -8.30 4.23
CA SER A 25 -0.91 -8.72 3.59
C SER A 25 -2.10 -7.81 3.86
N LEU A 26 -1.96 -6.74 4.66
CA LEU A 26 -3.05 -5.80 4.94
C LEU A 26 -3.17 -4.81 3.78
N TYR A 27 -4.35 -4.76 3.17
CA TYR A 27 -4.67 -3.81 2.11
C TYR A 27 -6.00 -3.11 2.36
N LEU A 28 -6.13 -1.92 1.78
CA LEU A 28 -7.36 -1.13 1.75
C LEU A 28 -7.93 -1.16 0.31
N PRO A 29 -9.25 -1.34 0.12
CA PRO A 29 -9.86 -1.18 -1.18
C PRO A 29 -10.08 0.30 -1.52
N LEU A 30 -9.76 0.68 -2.75
CA LEU A 30 -10.13 1.97 -3.35
C LEU A 30 -10.92 1.67 -4.63
N CYS A 31 -12.17 2.11 -4.70
CA CYS A 31 -13.01 1.82 -5.86
C CYS A 31 -14.00 2.95 -6.19
N ASN A 32 -14.43 2.96 -7.43
CA ASN A 32 -15.59 3.70 -7.93
C ASN A 32 -16.31 2.83 -8.97
N GLU A 33 -17.21 3.41 -9.76
CA GLU A 33 -18.00 2.66 -10.76
C GLU A 33 -17.17 2.03 -11.89
N ILE A 34 -15.91 2.47 -12.08
CA ILE A 34 -15.06 2.08 -13.22
C ILE A 34 -13.79 1.35 -12.77
N LEU A 35 -13.24 1.73 -11.62
CA LEU A 35 -11.93 1.31 -11.15
C LEU A 35 -12.02 0.57 -9.82
N MET A 36 -11.19 -0.46 -9.70
CA MET A 36 -10.95 -1.24 -8.49
C MET A 36 -9.45 -1.28 -8.23
N SER A 37 -9.05 -0.98 -6.99
CA SER A 37 -7.67 -1.10 -6.54
C SER A 37 -7.58 -1.66 -5.13
N SER A 38 -6.55 -2.46 -4.91
CA SER A 38 -6.06 -2.80 -3.58
C SER A 38 -4.80 -1.98 -3.28
N ILE A 39 -4.65 -1.45 -2.07
CA ILE A 39 -3.44 -0.70 -1.67
C ILE A 39 -2.95 -1.10 -0.28
N THR A 40 -1.67 -1.47 -0.16
CA THR A 40 -1.01 -1.76 1.13
C THR A 40 -0.39 -0.50 1.74
N ALA A 41 0.09 -0.59 2.98
CA ALA A 41 0.77 0.51 3.67
C ALA A 41 2.07 0.98 2.95
N ASP A 42 2.67 0.13 2.13
CA ASP A 42 3.83 0.41 1.29
C ASP A 42 3.48 0.51 -0.22
N LEU A 43 2.21 0.80 -0.51
CA LEU A 43 1.64 1.09 -1.83
C LEU A 43 1.71 -0.07 -2.86
N HIS A 44 1.91 -1.30 -2.40
CA HIS A 44 1.67 -2.52 -3.18
C HIS A 44 0.18 -2.75 -3.47
N GLY A 45 -0.14 -3.79 -4.25
CA GLY A 45 -1.49 -4.14 -4.69
C GLY A 45 -1.65 -4.00 -6.20
N ASP A 46 -2.89 -4.01 -6.66
CA ASP A 46 -3.26 -3.97 -8.07
C ASP A 46 -4.22 -2.81 -8.39
N ILE A 47 -4.38 -2.55 -9.69
CA ILE A 47 -5.35 -1.61 -10.25
C ILE A 47 -5.94 -2.24 -11.51
N LYS A 48 -7.27 -2.29 -11.60
CA LYS A 48 -7.99 -2.85 -12.74
C LYS A 48 -9.34 -2.16 -12.96
N SER A 49 -9.86 -2.26 -14.17
CA SER A 49 -11.26 -1.95 -14.50
C SER A 49 -12.09 -3.22 -14.74
N GLY A 50 -11.45 -4.38 -14.87
CA GLY A 50 -12.12 -5.67 -15.02
C GLY A 50 -11.14 -6.83 -15.10
N GLN A 51 -11.66 -8.06 -15.21
CA GLN A 51 -10.86 -9.29 -15.21
C GLN A 51 -9.82 -9.36 -16.34
N ASN A 52 -10.09 -8.69 -17.47
CA ASN A 52 -9.20 -8.69 -18.63
C ASN A 52 -8.51 -7.33 -18.85
N SER A 53 -8.57 -6.43 -17.86
CA SER A 53 -8.05 -5.07 -17.99
C SER A 53 -7.39 -4.61 -16.70
N PHE A 54 -6.12 -4.98 -16.57
CA PHE A 54 -5.25 -4.65 -15.45
C PHE A 54 -4.25 -3.56 -15.87
N LEU A 55 -4.14 -2.50 -15.06
CA LEU A 55 -3.10 -1.47 -15.20
C LEU A 55 -1.83 -1.88 -14.47
N MET A 56 -1.97 -2.51 -13.31
CA MET A 56 -0.86 -3.12 -12.55
C MET A 56 -1.01 -4.64 -12.55
N GLU A 57 0.10 -5.34 -12.34
CA GLU A 57 0.12 -6.80 -12.27
C GLU A 57 -0.97 -7.35 -11.32
N PRO A 58 -1.77 -8.34 -11.75
CA PRO A 58 -2.74 -8.99 -10.87
C PRO A 58 -2.04 -9.54 -9.62
N ALA A 59 -2.48 -9.12 -8.44
CA ALA A 59 -1.83 -9.49 -7.19
C ALA A 59 -2.69 -10.45 -6.37
N SER A 60 -2.07 -11.56 -5.92
CA SER A 60 -2.57 -12.37 -4.83
C SER A 60 -2.03 -11.84 -3.48
N ARG A 61 -2.48 -12.47 -2.38
CA ARG A 61 -1.97 -12.14 -1.05
C ARG A 61 -0.45 -12.34 -0.91
N ALA A 62 0.11 -13.34 -1.59
CA ALA A 62 1.55 -13.61 -1.52
C ALA A 62 2.35 -12.51 -2.23
N ASP A 63 1.83 -11.99 -3.34
CA ASP A 63 2.47 -10.95 -4.14
C ASP A 63 2.61 -9.64 -3.36
N LEU A 64 1.67 -9.32 -2.47
CA LEU A 64 1.76 -8.16 -1.57
C LEU A 64 3.00 -8.18 -0.66
N SER A 65 3.57 -9.37 -0.40
CA SER A 65 4.75 -9.52 0.46
C SER A 65 6.04 -9.79 -0.32
N LEU A 66 5.94 -10.36 -1.52
CA LEU A 66 7.09 -10.86 -2.29
C LEU A 66 7.46 -9.98 -3.48
N SER A 67 6.47 -9.34 -4.10
CA SER A 67 6.71 -8.49 -5.25
C SER A 67 7.51 -7.25 -4.83
N LYS A 68 8.25 -6.69 -5.79
CA LYS A 68 8.94 -5.38 -5.66
C LYS A 68 8.29 -4.31 -6.52
N SER A 69 7.24 -4.67 -7.26
CA SER A 69 6.52 -3.83 -8.22
C SER A 69 5.41 -3.01 -7.54
N SER A 70 5.73 -2.35 -6.44
CA SER A 70 4.80 -1.43 -5.78
C SER A 70 4.65 -0.14 -6.59
N ARG A 71 3.53 0.56 -6.40
CA ARG A 71 3.52 1.99 -6.69
C ARG A 71 4.57 2.64 -5.80
N ASN A 72 5.31 3.59 -6.35
CA ASN A 72 6.36 4.22 -5.59
C ASN A 72 6.53 5.67 -6.02
N PHE A 73 7.02 6.48 -5.09
CA PHE A 73 7.40 7.85 -5.35
C PHE A 73 8.80 8.05 -4.76
N TRP A 74 9.76 8.24 -5.65
CA TRP A 74 11.16 8.39 -5.29
C TRP A 74 11.51 9.86 -5.09
N VAL A 75 12.20 10.14 -4.00
CA VAL A 75 12.77 11.45 -3.67
C VAL A 75 14.28 11.34 -3.75
N TYR A 76 14.87 12.11 -4.67
CA TYR A 76 16.31 12.33 -4.67
C TYR A 76 16.63 13.37 -3.59
N VAL A 77 17.32 12.94 -2.53
CA VAL A 77 17.66 13.83 -1.40
C VAL A 77 19.01 14.48 -1.64
N ASN A 78 20.01 13.67 -2.00
CA ASN A 78 21.37 14.10 -2.36
C ASN A 78 22.08 12.97 -3.12
N LYS A 79 23.36 13.19 -3.47
CA LYS A 79 24.19 12.26 -4.25
C LYS A 79 24.26 10.84 -3.70
N ASP A 80 24.18 10.66 -2.39
CA ASP A 80 24.34 9.37 -1.72
C ASP A 80 22.99 8.81 -1.25
N GLN A 81 21.90 9.56 -1.44
CA GLN A 81 20.60 9.24 -0.83
C GLN A 81 19.45 9.43 -1.81
N VAL A 82 18.83 8.31 -2.15
CA VAL A 82 17.53 8.23 -2.83
C VAL A 82 16.57 7.50 -1.90
N TRP A 83 15.43 8.10 -1.62
CA TRP A 83 14.48 7.61 -0.63
C TRP A 83 13.11 7.35 -1.26
N SER A 84 12.47 6.25 -0.88
CA SER A 84 11.10 5.95 -1.30
C SER A 84 10.12 6.52 -0.28
N ALA A 85 9.20 7.37 -0.72
CA ALA A 85 8.12 7.89 0.12
C ALA A 85 7.13 6.81 0.58
N ALA A 86 7.16 5.64 -0.07
CA ALA A 86 6.40 4.45 0.30
C ALA A 86 7.14 3.54 1.31
N GLY A 87 8.38 3.88 1.69
CA GLY A 87 9.17 3.10 2.64
C GLY A 87 9.74 1.79 2.09
N VAL A 88 9.89 1.65 0.76
CA VAL A 88 10.41 0.42 0.11
C VAL A 88 11.83 0.57 -0.45
N SER A 89 12.58 1.59 -0.05
CA SER A 89 14.03 1.65 -0.29
C SER A 89 14.76 0.65 0.61
N LYS A 90 15.81 0.00 0.11
CA LYS A 90 16.78 -0.67 1.01
C LYS A 90 17.33 0.37 1.98
N ASN A 91 17.52 -0.02 3.24
CA ASN A 91 18.07 0.85 4.28
C ASN A 91 19.30 1.61 3.75
N ILE A 92 19.25 2.92 3.98
CA ILE A 92 20.42 3.79 4.14
C ILE A 92 21.10 3.40 5.46
#